data_AF-A0A4Y4C2Z3-F1
#
_entry.id   AF-A0A4Y4C2Z3-F1
#
_cell.length_a   1.000
_cell.length_b   1.000
_cell.length_c   1.000
_cell.angle_alpha   90.00
_cell.angle_beta   90.00
_cell.angle_gamma   90.00
#
_symmetry.space_group_name_H-M   'P 1'
#
loop_
_entity.id
_entity.type
_entity.pdbx_description
1 polymer ?
#
loop_
_entity_poly.entity_id
_entity_poly.type
_entity_poly.pdbx_seq_one_letter_code
_entity_poly.pdbx_strand_id
1 'polypeptide(L)'
;MSLMKENKKKRVAVINGEPVYLDGYVPSSWDSHHSSLMQGWTWIGMGVILSSLAGFGVAIFGFTSAGFGGSPVSQPDGNVIGVIGLIVGVLMLAYGGWSIHHGRAAYRRYKESTGRVQ
;
A
#
# COMPACT_ATOMS: atom_id res chain seq x y z
N MET A 1 16.17 50.96 -26.61
CA MET A 1 15.43 49.75 -27.02
C MET A 1 16.20 48.53 -26.53
N SER A 2 15.91 48.06 -25.31
CA SER A 2 16.48 46.81 -24.77
C SER A 2 15.38 46.11 -24.01
N LEU A 3 14.98 44.95 -24.53
CA LEU A 3 13.86 44.14 -24.09
C LEU A 3 14.24 43.42 -22.79
N MET A 4 13.90 44.01 -21.64
CA MET A 4 13.70 43.22 -20.42
C MET A 4 12.45 42.36 -20.64
N LYS A 5 12.65 41.15 -21.14
CA LYS A 5 11.66 40.08 -21.07
C LYS A 5 11.43 39.78 -19.59
N GLU A 6 10.38 40.37 -19.05
CA GLU A 6 9.85 40.05 -17.73
C GLU A 6 9.50 38.56 -17.72
N ASN A 7 10.39 37.74 -17.16
CA ASN A 7 10.17 36.33 -16.98
C ASN A 7 9.15 36.16 -15.84
N LYS A 8 7.86 36.34 -16.17
CA LYS A 8 6.74 36.03 -15.27
C LYS A 8 6.81 34.55 -14.95
N LYS A 9 7.49 34.25 -13.85
CA LYS A 9 7.43 32.98 -13.13
C LYS A 9 5.95 32.61 -13.03
N LYS A 10 5.49 31.67 -13.88
CA LYS A 10 4.11 31.20 -13.89
C LYS A 10 3.83 30.69 -12.47
N ARG A 11 3.11 31.49 -11.68
CA ARG A 11 2.62 31.01 -10.39
C ARG A 11 1.64 29.91 -10.74
N VAL A 12 1.99 28.68 -10.38
CA VAL A 12 1.08 27.53 -10.48
C VAL A 12 -0.17 27.95 -9.74
N ALA A 13 -1.32 28.01 -10.42
CA ALA A 13 -2.56 28.36 -9.76
C ALA A 13 -2.79 27.31 -8.67
N VAL A 14 -3.03 27.74 -7.44
CA VAL A 14 -3.33 26.83 -6.33
C VAL A 14 -4.81 26.99 -6.06
N ILE A 15 -5.60 25.95 -6.34
CA ILE A 15 -7.03 25.93 -6.00
C ILE A 15 -7.19 24.96 -4.83
N ASN A 16 -7.69 25.44 -3.71
CA ASN A 16 -7.87 24.67 -2.47
C ASN A 16 -6.58 24.01 -1.91
N GLY A 17 -5.41 24.60 -2.15
CA GLY A 17 -4.13 24.08 -1.66
C GLY A 17 -3.43 23.08 -2.59
N GLU A 18 -4.04 22.71 -3.72
CA GLU A 18 -3.43 21.82 -4.71
C GLU A 18 -2.87 22.60 -5.91
N PRO A 19 -1.66 22.28 -6.40
CA PRO A 19 -1.14 22.85 -7.63
C PRO A 19 -2.02 22.43 -8.81
N VAL A 20 -2.61 23.42 -9.50
CA VAL A 20 -3.33 23.20 -10.75
C VAL A 20 -2.32 22.72 -11.79
N TYR A 21 -2.45 21.45 -12.15
CA TYR A 21 -1.70 20.87 -13.25
C TYR A 21 -2.08 21.57 -14.55
N LEU A 22 -1.08 21.82 -15.41
CA LEU A 22 -1.33 22.33 -16.75
C LEU A 22 -2.22 21.34 -17.52
N ASP A 23 -3.07 21.86 -18.39
CA ASP A 23 -3.93 21.01 -19.17
C ASP A 23 -3.10 20.06 -20.05
N GLY A 24 -3.39 18.76 -19.99
CA GLY A 24 -2.60 17.70 -20.63
C GLY A 24 -1.37 17.22 -19.85
N TYR A 25 -1.02 17.84 -18.72
CA TYR A 25 0.03 17.32 -17.83
C TYR A 25 -0.54 16.24 -16.91
N VAL A 26 -0.06 15.01 -17.09
CA VAL A 26 -0.31 13.90 -16.17
C VAL A 26 0.91 13.82 -15.24
N PRO A 27 0.75 14.09 -13.93
CA PRO A 27 1.87 14.04 -13.00
C PRO A 27 2.42 12.62 -12.91
N SER A 28 3.66 12.43 -12.44
CA SER A 28 4.16 11.09 -12.17
C SER A 28 3.57 10.54 -10.86
N SER A 29 3.56 9.22 -10.71
CA SER A 29 3.12 8.57 -9.47
C SER A 29 4.03 8.86 -8.27
N TRP A 30 5.25 9.36 -8.50
CA TRP A 30 6.19 9.75 -7.46
C TRP A 30 5.96 11.19 -6.97
N ASP A 31 5.67 12.10 -7.90
CA ASP A 31 5.63 13.55 -7.66
C ASP A 31 4.20 14.09 -7.46
N SER A 32 3.19 13.21 -7.50
CA SER A 32 1.80 13.60 -7.30
C SER A 32 1.45 13.74 -5.82
N HIS A 33 0.79 14.85 -5.46
CA HIS A 33 0.34 15.10 -4.07
C HIS A 33 -0.72 14.09 -3.61
N HIS A 34 -1.43 13.46 -4.54
CA HIS A 34 -2.39 12.38 -4.30
C HIS A 34 -1.76 10.98 -4.44
N SER A 35 -0.43 10.89 -4.47
CA SER A 35 0.28 9.62 -4.57
C SER A 35 0.06 8.79 -3.32
N SER A 36 -0.35 7.54 -3.53
CA SER A 36 -0.41 6.56 -2.46
C SER A 36 0.98 6.24 -1.87
N LEU A 37 2.09 6.56 -2.55
CA LEU A 37 3.45 6.39 -2.00
C LEU A 37 3.76 7.39 -0.88
N MET A 38 3.14 8.57 -0.87
CA MET A 38 3.39 9.58 0.17
C MET A 38 2.48 9.39 1.39
N GLN A 39 1.49 8.51 1.29
CA GLN A 39 0.53 8.28 2.36
C GLN A 39 1.03 7.19 3.31
N GLY A 40 1.44 7.54 4.53
CA GLY A 40 2.02 6.59 5.49
C GLY A 40 1.19 5.32 5.76
N TRP A 41 -0.14 5.39 5.58
CA TRP A 41 -1.03 4.23 5.65
C TRP A 41 -0.70 3.12 4.65
N THR A 42 -0.27 3.46 3.43
CA THR A 42 0.10 2.43 2.44
C THR A 42 1.41 1.74 2.80
N TRP A 43 2.38 2.46 3.37
CA TRP A 43 3.63 1.89 3.87
C TRP A 43 3.37 0.93 5.03
N ILE A 44 2.52 1.35 5.98
CA ILE A 44 2.08 0.48 7.07
C ILE A 44 1.38 -0.75 6.49
N GLY A 45 0.49 -0.57 5.52
CA GLY A 45 -0.19 -1.68 4.85
C GLY A 45 0.77 -2.65 4.17
N MET A 46 1.74 -2.16 3.42
CA MET A 46 2.78 -2.98 2.77
C MET A 46 3.64 -3.74 3.79
N GLY A 47 4.04 -3.06 4.88
CA GLY A 47 4.80 -3.68 5.97
C GLY A 47 4.02 -4.81 6.64
N VAL A 48 2.74 -4.60 6.94
CA VAL A 48 1.91 -5.63 7.58
C VAL A 48 1.66 -6.83 6.64
N ILE A 49 1.49 -6.59 5.33
CA ILE A 49 1.39 -7.68 4.34
C ILE A 49 2.68 -8.51 4.35
N LEU A 50 3.86 -7.87 4.37
CA LEU A 50 5.12 -8.59 4.50
C LEU A 50 5.20 -9.38 5.81
N SER A 51 4.75 -8.81 6.93
CA SER A 51 4.71 -9.50 8.22
C SER A 51 3.77 -10.72 8.23
N SER A 52 2.71 -10.73 7.42
CA SER A 52 1.81 -11.90 7.31
C SER A 52 2.53 -13.18 6.88
N LEU A 53 3.63 -13.06 6.13
CA LEU A 53 4.43 -14.19 5.68
C LEU A 53 5.04 -14.98 6.86
N ALA A 54 5.38 -14.30 7.96
CA ALA A 54 5.82 -14.96 9.18
C ALA A 54 4.72 -15.85 9.77
N GLY A 55 3.47 -15.38 9.79
CA GLY A 55 2.32 -16.17 10.21
C GLY A 55 2.12 -17.42 9.34
N PHE A 56 2.17 -17.26 8.01
CA PHE A 56 2.09 -18.40 7.09
C PHE A 56 3.27 -19.38 7.26
N GLY A 57 4.47 -18.90 7.52
CA GLY A 57 5.63 -19.75 7.83
C GLY A 57 5.40 -20.61 9.09
N VAL A 58 4.88 -20.00 10.15
CA VAL A 58 4.48 -20.72 11.38
C VAL A 58 3.37 -21.73 11.08
N ALA A 59 2.42 -21.39 10.22
CA ALA A 59 1.35 -22.29 9.81
C ALA A 59 1.90 -23.56 9.14
N ILE A 60 2.76 -23.37 8.14
CA ILE A 60 3.40 -24.47 7.40
C ILE A 60 4.22 -25.34 8.34
N PHE A 61 5.02 -24.72 9.21
CA PHE A 61 5.81 -25.44 10.22
C PHE A 61 4.92 -26.27 11.15
N GLY A 62 3.85 -25.68 11.69
CA GLY A 62 2.93 -26.35 12.61
C GLY A 62 2.25 -27.55 11.96
N PHE A 63 1.67 -27.40 10.77
CA PHE A 63 1.00 -28.51 10.09
C PHE A 63 1.99 -29.62 9.69
N THR A 64 3.17 -29.26 9.19
CA THR A 64 4.19 -30.25 8.82
C THR A 64 4.68 -31.04 10.03
N SER A 65 4.90 -30.37 11.17
CA SER A 65 5.33 -31.01 12.42
C SER A 65 4.24 -31.84 13.11
N ALA A 66 2.96 -31.61 12.78
CA ALA A 66 1.83 -32.43 13.17
C ALA A 66 1.64 -33.68 12.28
N GLY A 67 2.47 -33.86 11.26
CA GLY A 67 2.47 -35.01 10.37
C GLY A 67 1.55 -34.90 9.15
N PHE A 68 1.08 -33.69 8.81
CA PHE A 68 0.41 -33.47 7.53
C PHE A 68 1.33 -33.81 6.37
N GLY A 69 0.78 -34.38 5.30
CA GLY A 69 1.54 -34.76 4.11
C GLY A 69 2.48 -35.94 4.30
N GLY A 70 2.30 -36.76 5.35
CA GLY A 70 3.12 -37.95 5.62
C GLY A 70 4.45 -37.64 6.32
N SER A 71 4.62 -36.42 6.82
CA SER A 71 5.78 -36.04 7.63
C SER A 71 5.75 -36.75 9.00
N PRO A 72 6.90 -37.07 9.61
CA PRO A 72 6.94 -37.55 10.99
C PRO A 72 6.33 -36.53 11.97
N VAL A 73 5.63 -37.03 12.99
CA VAL A 73 5.14 -36.18 14.09
C VAL A 73 6.33 -35.82 14.98
N SER A 74 6.71 -34.54 14.94
CA SER A 74 7.87 -34.01 15.68
C SER A 74 7.48 -33.05 16.78
N GLN A 75 6.24 -32.54 16.76
CA GLN A 75 5.72 -31.59 17.74
C GLN A 75 4.31 -32.01 18.17
N PRO A 76 4.10 -32.39 19.45
CA PRO A 76 2.78 -32.75 19.98
C PRO A 76 1.69 -31.72 19.66
N ASP A 77 2.01 -30.42 19.75
CA ASP A 77 1.08 -29.32 19.55
C ASP A 77 1.14 -28.71 18.14
N GLY A 78 1.69 -29.43 17.15
CA GLY A 78 1.91 -28.91 15.79
C GLY A 78 0.62 -28.38 15.14
N ASN A 79 -0.51 -29.03 15.39
CA ASN A 79 -1.82 -28.58 14.91
C ASN A 79 -2.21 -27.21 15.47
N VAL A 80 -2.03 -27.00 16.77
CA VAL A 80 -2.37 -25.75 17.43
C VAL A 80 -1.46 -24.63 16.92
N ILE A 81 -0.16 -24.89 16.82
CA ILE A 81 0.82 -23.95 16.27
C ILE A 81 0.47 -23.58 14.83
N GLY A 82 0.10 -24.58 14.01
CA GLY A 82 -0.28 -24.40 12.62
C GLY A 82 -1.50 -23.49 12.45
N VAL A 83 -2.55 -23.75 13.24
CA VAL A 83 -3.78 -22.96 13.24
C VAL A 83 -3.54 -21.52 13.72
N ILE A 84 -2.76 -21.31 14.79
CA ILE A 84 -2.42 -19.96 15.27
C ILE A 84 -1.65 -19.19 14.19
N GLY A 85 -0.64 -19.81 13.58
CA GLY A 85 0.12 -19.21 12.49
C GLY A 85 -0.79 -18.80 11.33
N LEU A 86 -1.71 -19.67 10.94
CA LEU A 86 -2.67 -19.42 9.87
C LEU A 86 -3.57 -18.21 10.20
N ILE A 87 -4.13 -18.17 11.41
CA ILE A 87 -4.98 -17.07 11.87
C ILE A 87 -4.20 -15.75 11.85
N VAL A 88 -3.00 -15.73 12.41
CA VAL A 88 -2.15 -14.52 12.44
C VAL A 88 -1.81 -14.06 11.01
N GLY A 89 -1.43 -14.98 10.14
CA GLY A 89 -1.13 -14.69 8.73
C GLY A 89 -2.32 -14.08 8.00
N VAL A 90 -3.50 -14.70 8.10
CA VAL A 90 -4.73 -14.21 7.45
C VAL A 90 -5.16 -12.85 8.00
N LEU A 91 -5.12 -12.65 9.33
CA LEU A 91 -5.50 -11.38 9.95
C LEU A 91 -4.56 -10.24 9.53
N MET A 92 -3.25 -10.48 9.52
CA MET A 92 -2.29 -9.49 9.04
C MET A 92 -2.49 -9.18 7.57
N LEU A 93 -2.69 -10.20 6.72
CA LEU A 93 -2.93 -9.99 5.29
C LEU A 93 -4.20 -9.16 5.05
N ALA A 94 -5.29 -9.48 5.76
CA ALA A 94 -6.55 -8.75 5.69
C ALA A 94 -6.40 -7.29 6.16
N TYR A 95 -5.75 -7.08 7.31
CA TYR A 95 -5.50 -5.74 7.83
C TYR A 95 -4.60 -4.91 6.92
N GLY A 96 -3.54 -5.51 6.38
CA GLY A 96 -2.64 -4.87 5.43
C GLY A 96 -3.36 -4.47 4.15
N GLY A 97 -4.18 -5.36 3.58
CA GLY A 97 -5.03 -5.06 2.43
C GLY A 97 -6.04 -3.93 2.70
N TRP A 98 -6.69 -3.96 3.86
CA TRP A 98 -7.61 -2.90 4.31
C TRP A 98 -6.91 -1.55 4.46
N SER A 99 -5.70 -1.54 5.03
CA SER A 99 -4.87 -0.35 5.22
C SER A 99 -4.46 0.27 3.87
N ILE A 100 -4.03 -0.54 2.90
CA ILE A 100 -3.75 -0.07 1.53
C ILE A 100 -5.02 0.46 0.87
N HIS A 101 -6.17 -0.20 1.05
CA HIS A 101 -7.42 0.26 0.48
C HIS A 101 -7.81 1.66 0.99
N HIS A 102 -7.58 1.95 2.28
CA HIS A 102 -7.79 3.27 2.88
C HIS A 102 -6.74 4.29 2.41
N GLY A 103 -5.47 3.90 2.35
CA GLY A 103 -4.40 4.74 1.81
C GLY A 103 -4.52 5.05 0.31
N ARG A 104 -5.44 4.41 -0.42
CA ARG A 104 -5.75 4.74 -1.82
C ARG A 104 -6.97 5.66 -1.98
N ALA A 105 -7.58 6.11 -0.89
CA ALA A 105 -8.77 6.97 -0.95
C ALA A 105 -8.51 8.33 -1.60
N ALA A 106 -7.33 8.94 -1.36
CA ALA A 106 -6.96 10.22 -1.96
C ALA A 106 -6.87 10.14 -3.50
N TYR A 107 -6.25 9.08 -4.02
CA TYR A 107 -6.20 8.81 -5.47
C TYR A 107 -7.59 8.61 -6.08
N ARG A 108 -8.50 7.90 -5.40
CA ARG A 108 -9.88 7.72 -5.89
C ARG A 108 -10.62 9.05 -6.02
N ARG A 109 -10.51 9.92 -5.01
CA ARG A 109 -11.09 11.28 -5.03
C ARG A 109 -10.53 12.12 -6.17
N TYR A 110 -9.22 12.04 -6.43
CA TYR A 110 -8.57 12.72 -7.55
C TYR A 110 -9.09 12.24 -8.92
N LYS A 111 -9.23 10.91 -9.08
CA LYS A 111 -9.76 10.32 -10.30
C LYS A 111 -11.21 10.76 -10.57
N GLU A 112 -12.03 10.81 -9.52
CA GLU A 112 -13.43 11.25 -9.61
C GLU A 112 -13.56 12.75 -9.95
N SER A 113 -12.71 13.61 -9.38
CA SER A 113 -12.80 15.05 -9.59
C SER A 113 -12.23 15.52 -10.92
N THR A 114 -11.19 14.86 -11.43
CA THR A 114 -10.48 15.30 -12.64
C THR A 114 -10.75 14.44 -13.86
N GLY A 115 -11.29 13.23 -13.69
CA GLY A 115 -11.42 12.24 -14.77
C GLY A 115 -10.08 11.73 -15.32
N ARG A 116 -8.95 12.24 -14.80
CA ARG A 116 -7.61 11.88 -15.24
C ARG A 116 -7.16 10.64 -14.47
N VAL A 117 -6.71 9.65 -15.22
CA VAL A 117 -6.06 8.45 -14.69
C VAL A 117 -4.55 8.60 -14.85
N GLN A 118 -3.85 8.52 -13.72
CA GLN A 118 -2.44 8.11 -13.69
C GLN A 118 -2.36 6.60 -13.59
#